data_AF-A0A5C2FYU9-F1
#
_entry.id   AF-A0A5C2FYU9-F1
#
_cell.length_a   1.000
_cell.length_b   1.000
_cell.length_c   1.000
_cell.angle_alpha   90.00
_cell.angle_beta   90.00
_cell.angle_gamma   90.00
#
_symmetry.space_group_name_H-M   'P 1'
#
loop_
_entity.id
_entity.type
_entity.pdbx_description
1 polymer ?
#
loop_
_entity_poly.entity_id
_entity_poly.type
_entity_poly.pdbx_seq_one_letter_code
_entity_poly.pdbx_strand_id
1 'polypeptide(L)'
;DIVMTQSPDSLAVSLGERATINCKSSQSVLFKSNNLNYLGWYQQKPGQPPQLLISWASTRESGVPDRFSGSGSGTDFTLTINGLQAEDVAVYYCQQYYNSPFTFGQGTKLEIK
;
A
#
# COMPACT_ATOMS: atom_id res chain seq x y z
N ASP A 1 16.43 11.26 3.81
CA ASP A 1 15.62 10.15 3.27
C ASP A 1 14.18 10.59 3.06
N ILE A 2 13.48 9.99 2.09
CA ILE A 2 12.04 10.20 1.95
C ILE A 2 11.36 9.42 3.08
N VAL A 3 10.55 10.08 3.88
CA VAL A 3 9.86 9.45 5.01
C VAL A 3 8.46 9.07 4.57
N MET A 4 8.06 7.84 4.86
CA MET A 4 6.75 7.30 4.56
C MET A 4 5.93 7.23 5.85
N THR A 5 4.72 7.80 5.84
CA THR A 5 3.79 7.81 6.96
C THR A 5 2.51 7.12 6.53
N GLN A 6 2.16 6.00 7.17
CA GLN A 6 0.91 5.29 6.93
C GLN A 6 -0.16 5.69 7.93
N SER A 7 -1.42 5.50 7.56
CA SER A 7 -2.53 5.57 8.51
C SER A 7 -3.73 4.76 8.04
N PRO A 8 -4.50 4.16 8.97
CA PRO A 8 -4.21 4.06 10.40
C PRO A 8 -3.10 3.03 10.71
N ASP A 9 -2.64 2.93 11.96
CA ASP A 9 -1.70 1.87 12.37
C ASP A 9 -2.39 0.50 12.47
N SER A 10 -3.69 0.49 12.80
CA SER A 10 -4.54 -0.69 12.79
C SER A 10 -5.92 -0.33 12.27
N LEU A 11 -6.52 -1.25 11.50
CA LEU A 11 -7.81 -1.11 10.86
C LEU A 11 -8.60 -2.40 11.06
N ALA A 12 -9.74 -2.32 11.74
CA ALA A 12 -10.67 -3.43 11.90
C ALA A 12 -11.90 -3.22 11.01
N VAL A 13 -12.16 -4.14 10.08
CA VAL A 13 -13.20 -4.03 9.04
C VAL A 13 -13.95 -5.35 8.93
N SER A 14 -15.27 -5.32 8.67
CA SER A 14 -16.06 -6.54 8.55
C SER A 14 -15.82 -7.21 7.19
N LEU A 15 -16.02 -8.52 7.09
CA LEU A 15 -15.95 -9.22 5.81
C LEU A 15 -16.94 -8.62 4.81
N GLY A 16 -16.50 -8.45 3.56
CA GLY A 16 -17.28 -7.82 2.50
C GLY A 16 -17.29 -6.28 2.53
N GLU A 17 -16.80 -5.63 3.58
CA GLU A 17 -16.68 -4.18 3.63
C GLU A 17 -15.41 -3.68 2.92
N ARG A 18 -15.34 -2.36 2.70
CA ARG A 18 -14.17 -1.70 2.10
C ARG A 18 -13.15 -1.35 3.17
N ALA A 19 -11.89 -1.74 2.96
CA ALA A 19 -10.76 -1.24 3.73
C ALA A 19 -10.00 -0.18 2.92
N THR A 20 -9.59 0.90 3.60
CA THR A 20 -8.82 2.00 3.00
C THR A 20 -7.61 2.29 3.87
N ILE A 21 -6.43 2.24 3.27
CA ILE A 21 -5.15 2.51 3.93
C ILE A 21 -4.48 3.68 3.22
N ASN A 22 -4.06 4.68 3.98
CA ASN A 22 -3.39 5.86 3.45
C ASN A 22 -1.88 5.76 3.66
N CYS A 23 -1.15 6.35 2.73
CA CYS A 23 0.29 6.52 2.81
C CYS A 23 0.67 7.90 2.27
N LYS A 24 1.47 8.63 3.06
CA LYS A 24 2.04 9.92 2.67
C LYS A 24 3.54 9.84 2.62
N SER A 25 4.14 10.44 1.60
CA SER A 25 5.59 10.63 1.51
C SER A 25 5.96 12.07 1.83
N SER A 26 7.09 12.28 2.50
CA SER A 26 7.57 13.64 2.85
C SER A 26 8.01 14.47 1.64
N GLN A 27 8.22 13.82 0.49
CA GLN A 27 8.60 14.44 -0.78
C GLN A 27 7.87 13.71 -1.91
N SER A 28 7.70 14.40 -3.04
CA SER A 28 7.08 13.80 -4.21
C SER A 28 7.91 12.63 -4.73
N VAL A 29 7.25 11.49 -4.98
CA VAL A 29 7.84 10.30 -5.61
C VAL A 29 7.43 10.15 -7.08
N LEU A 30 6.86 11.22 -7.66
CA LEU A 30 6.50 11.29 -9.07
C LEU A 30 7.73 11.61 -9.92
N PHE A 31 8.10 10.70 -10.82
CA PHE A 31 9.15 10.95 -11.79
C PHE A 31 8.58 11.63 -13.03
N LYS A 32 9.00 12.88 -13.25
CA LYS A 32 8.39 13.75 -14.28
C LYS A 32 8.57 13.26 -15.71
N SER A 33 9.63 12.51 -16.00
CA SER A 33 9.94 12.11 -17.39
C SER A 33 9.05 10.99 -17.91
N ASN A 34 8.57 10.09 -17.04
CA ASN A 34 7.66 9.01 -17.40
C ASN A 34 6.28 9.12 -16.74
N ASN A 35 6.07 10.15 -15.92
CA ASN A 35 4.84 10.40 -15.17
C ASN A 35 4.40 9.21 -14.28
N LEU A 36 5.37 8.44 -13.75
CA LEU A 36 5.12 7.33 -12.84
C LEU A 36 5.46 7.70 -11.39
N ASN A 37 4.64 7.24 -10.46
CA ASN A 37 4.89 7.36 -9.03
C ASN A 37 5.67 6.15 -8.53
N TYR A 38 6.87 6.33 -8.01
CA TYR A 38 7.74 5.22 -7.58
C TYR A 38 7.34 4.76 -6.17
N LEU A 39 6.14 4.18 -6.08
CA LEU A 39 5.51 3.69 -4.86
C LEU A 39 4.97 2.28 -5.02
N GLY A 40 5.25 1.42 -4.05
CA GLY A 40 4.79 0.05 -3.99
C GLY A 40 3.92 -0.21 -2.76
N TRP A 41 2.89 -1.04 -2.91
CA TRP A 41 2.10 -1.58 -1.80
C TRP A 41 2.37 -3.06 -1.62
N TYR A 42 2.60 -3.46 -0.37
CA TYR A 42 2.94 -4.82 0.01
C TYR A 42 1.95 -5.37 1.03
N GLN A 43 1.69 -6.67 0.94
CA GLN A 43 0.99 -7.45 1.96
C GLN A 43 1.97 -8.39 2.65
N GLN A 44 2.00 -8.38 3.98
CA GLN A 44 2.77 -9.33 4.76
C GLN A 44 1.83 -10.12 5.68
N LYS A 45 1.62 -11.40 5.32
CA LYS A 45 0.89 -12.34 6.16
C LYS A 45 1.79 -12.85 7.29
N PRO A 46 1.23 -13.24 8.45
CA PRO A 46 2.02 -13.80 9.55
C PRO A 46 2.90 -14.97 9.09
N GLY A 47 4.20 -14.90 9.37
CA GLY A 47 5.17 -15.93 8.99
C GLY A 47 5.52 -16.01 7.50
N GLN A 48 5.03 -15.09 6.67
CA GLN A 48 5.34 -15.02 5.24
C GLN A 48 6.19 -13.79 4.90
N PRO A 49 6.99 -13.85 3.83
CA PRO A 49 7.67 -12.67 3.31
C PRO A 49 6.66 -11.65 2.75
N PRO A 50 7.01 -10.35 2.68
CA PRO A 50 6.17 -9.36 2.01
C PRO A 50 5.96 -9.69 0.54
N GLN A 51 4.71 -9.67 0.09
CA GLN A 51 4.29 -9.84 -1.30
C GLN A 51 3.91 -8.47 -1.89
N LEU A 52 4.44 -8.14 -3.07
CA LEU A 52 4.06 -6.94 -3.79
C LEU A 52 2.64 -7.09 -4.36
N LEU A 53 1.79 -6.09 -4.12
CA LEU A 53 0.42 -6.03 -4.60
C LEU A 53 0.25 -5.05 -5.76
N ILE A 54 0.73 -3.82 -5.55
CA ILE A 54 0.59 -2.71 -6.49
C ILE A 54 1.95 -2.04 -6.66
N SER A 55 2.43 -1.89 -7.89
CA SER A 55 3.57 -1.07 -8.25
C SER A 55 3.12 0.24 -8.88
N TRP A 56 4.05 1.19 -9.01
CA TRP A 56 3.80 2.48 -9.67
C TRP A 56 2.59 3.26 -9.12
N ALA A 57 2.33 3.12 -7.82
CA ALA A 57 1.14 3.56 -7.08
C ALA A 57 -0.22 2.96 -7.50
N SER A 58 -0.41 2.53 -8.76
CA SER A 58 -1.71 2.09 -9.28
C SER A 58 -1.69 0.84 -10.17
N THR A 59 -0.52 0.32 -10.51
CA THR A 59 -0.37 -0.87 -11.36
C THR A 59 -0.45 -2.14 -10.53
N ARG A 60 -1.55 -2.88 -10.66
CA ARG A 60 -1.74 -4.14 -9.95
C ARG A 60 -0.86 -5.25 -10.52
N GLU A 61 -0.16 -5.96 -9.65
CA GLU A 61 0.69 -7.09 -10.04
C GLU A 61 -0.12 -8.33 -10.48
N SER A 62 0.53 -9.20 -11.25
CA SER A 62 -0.09 -10.46 -11.70
C SER A 62 -0.48 -11.36 -10.53
N GLY A 63 -1.67 -11.95 -10.59
CA GLY A 63 -2.20 -12.83 -9.54
C GLY A 63 -2.81 -12.10 -8.33
N VAL A 64 -2.74 -10.77 -8.28
CA VAL A 64 -3.40 -9.98 -7.24
C VAL A 64 -4.89 -9.82 -7.59
N PRO A 65 -5.82 -10.15 -6.67
CA PRO A 65 -7.25 -10.05 -6.92
C PRO A 65 -7.70 -8.64 -7.31
N ASP A 66 -8.78 -8.56 -8.09
CA ASP A 66 -9.21 -7.29 -8.66
C ASP A 66 -9.80 -6.30 -7.64
N ARG A 67 -10.23 -6.79 -6.49
CA ARG A 67 -10.63 -6.03 -5.31
C ARG A 67 -9.56 -5.08 -4.78
N PHE A 68 -8.27 -5.33 -5.06
CA PHE A 68 -7.18 -4.45 -4.68
C PHE A 68 -6.98 -3.36 -5.73
N SER A 69 -6.94 -2.10 -5.26
CA SER A 69 -6.60 -0.95 -6.09
C SER A 69 -5.72 0.04 -5.35
N GLY A 70 -4.71 0.56 -6.04
CA GLY A 70 -3.90 1.68 -5.58
C GLY A 70 -4.27 2.96 -6.31
N SER A 71 -4.18 4.09 -5.61
CA SER A 71 -4.42 5.42 -6.17
C SER A 71 -3.51 6.46 -5.50
N GLY A 72 -3.51 7.67 -6.07
CA GLY A 72 -2.72 8.78 -5.57
C GLY A 72 -1.54 9.17 -6.46
N SER A 73 -0.91 10.29 -6.13
CA SER A 73 0.21 10.84 -6.89
C SER A 73 0.98 11.86 -6.07
N GLY A 74 2.27 12.04 -6.40
CA GLY A 74 3.13 12.99 -5.74
C GLY A 74 3.46 12.53 -4.32
N THR A 75 2.66 12.96 -3.35
CA THR A 75 2.89 12.76 -1.91
C THR A 75 1.80 11.98 -1.19
N ASP A 76 0.64 11.77 -1.81
CA ASP A 76 -0.54 11.22 -1.16
C ASP A 76 -1.06 10.02 -1.93
N PHE A 77 -1.14 8.89 -1.24
CA PHE A 77 -1.43 7.57 -1.81
C PHE A 77 -2.42 6.80 -0.96
N THR A 78 -3.21 5.96 -1.62
CA THR A 78 -4.21 5.13 -0.97
C THR A 78 -4.21 3.73 -1.55
N LEU A 79 -4.27 2.72 -0.68
CA LEU A 79 -4.63 1.36 -1.02
C LEU A 79 -6.08 1.12 -0.61
N THR A 80 -6.88 0.61 -1.54
CA THR A 80 -8.27 0.21 -1.30
C THR A 80 -8.42 -1.29 -1.53
N ILE A 81 -9.13 -1.94 -0.62
CA ILE A 81 -9.54 -3.34 -0.73
C ILE A 81 -11.08 -3.35 -0.71
N ASN A 82 -11.70 -3.67 -1.83
CA ASN A 82 -13.17 -3.70 -1.94
C ASN A 82 -13.69 -5.12 -1.68
N GLY A 83 -14.43 -5.30 -0.59
CA GLY A 83 -14.94 -6.62 -0.25
C GLY A 83 -13.88 -7.45 0.46
N LEU A 84 -13.53 -7.04 1.68
CA LEU A 84 -12.52 -7.70 2.52
C LEU A 84 -12.81 -9.20 2.66
N GLN A 85 -11.79 -10.04 2.44
CA GLN A 85 -11.86 -11.49 2.60
C GLN A 85 -10.94 -11.95 3.73
N ALA A 86 -11.15 -13.16 4.24
CA ALA A 86 -10.41 -13.65 5.41
C ALA A 86 -8.90 -13.79 5.13
N GLU A 87 -8.52 -14.12 3.90
CA GLU A 87 -7.13 -14.20 3.48
C GLU A 87 -6.46 -12.84 3.29
N ASP A 88 -7.19 -11.73 3.39
CA ASP A 88 -6.65 -10.38 3.28
C ASP A 88 -6.10 -9.88 4.64
N VAL A 89 -6.37 -10.57 5.75
CA VAL A 89 -5.82 -10.24 7.07
C VAL A 89 -4.30 -10.34 7.07
N ALA A 90 -3.65 -9.19 7.25
CA ALA A 90 -2.20 -9.03 7.10
C ALA A 90 -1.75 -7.67 7.65
N VAL A 91 -0.44 -7.43 7.66
CA VAL A 91 0.12 -6.07 7.75
C VAL A 91 0.42 -5.56 6.35
N TYR A 92 -0.02 -4.35 6.05
CA TYR A 92 0.17 -3.71 4.76
C TYR A 92 1.20 -2.59 4.85
N TYR A 93 2.14 -2.56 3.91
CA TYR A 93 3.20 -1.56 3.87
C TYR A 93 3.18 -0.80 2.56
N CYS A 94 3.39 0.52 2.62
CA CYS A 94 3.78 1.28 1.44
C CYS A 94 5.30 1.48 1.44
N GLN A 95 5.88 1.51 0.25
CA GLN A 95 7.31 1.74 0.04
C GLN A 95 7.48 2.84 -0.99
N GLN A 96 8.43 3.74 -0.78
CA GLN A 96 8.99 4.52 -1.88
C GLN A 96 10.28 3.87 -2.39
N TYR A 97 10.43 3.85 -3.70
CA TYR A 97 11.66 3.45 -4.38
C TYR A 97 12.10 4.49 -5.41
N TYR A 98 11.71 5.74 -5.18
CA TYR A 98 12.07 6.88 -6.02
C TYR A 98 13.54 7.26 -5.85
N ASN A 99 14.01 7.27 -4.60
CA ASN A 99 15.38 7.63 -4.27
C ASN A 99 15.94 6.71 -3.18
N SER A 100 17.25 6.51 -3.20
CA SER A 100 17.97 5.79 -2.14
C SER A 100 18.13 6.66 -0.89
N PRO A 101 17.97 6.13 0.33
CA PRO A 101 17.58 4.74 0.62
C PRO A 101 16.10 4.50 0.35
N PHE A 102 15.75 3.27 -0.02
CA PHE A 102 14.34 2.84 -0.07
C PHE A 102 13.78 2.78 1.34
N THR A 103 12.59 3.35 1.52
CA THR A 103 11.97 3.51 2.83
C THR A 103 10.54 3.01 2.80
N PHE A 104 10.09 2.48 3.92
CA PHE A 104 8.76 1.93 4.12
C PHE A 104 7.98 2.76 5.13
N GLY A 105 6.67 2.75 5.01
CA GLY A 105 5.80 3.19 6.10
C GLY A 105 5.85 2.20 7.27
N GLN A 106 5.34 2.62 8.42
CA GLN A 106 5.36 1.80 9.64
C GLN A 106 4.45 0.57 9.57
N GLY A 107 3.58 0.49 8.56
CA GLY A 107 2.63 -0.59 8.36
C GLY A 107 1.25 -0.30 8.95
N THR A 108 0.24 -0.91 8.34
CA THR A 108 -1.15 -0.89 8.82
C THR A 108 -1.60 -2.33 9.04
N LYS A 109 -1.93 -2.69 10.28
CA LYS A 109 -2.47 -4.00 10.62
C LYS A 109 -3.96 -4.06 10.27
N LEU A 110 -4.32 -4.86 9.27
CA LEU A 110 -5.71 -5.06 8.86
C LEU A 110 -6.25 -6.34 9.51
N GLU A 111 -7.34 -6.22 10.26
CA GLU A 111 -7.99 -7.31 10.96
C GLU A 111 -9.49 -7.33 10.69
N ILE A 112 -10.10 -8.50 10.90
CA ILE A 112 -11.56 -8.62 10.89
C ILE A 112 -12.10 -8.08 12.21
N LYS A 113 -13.17 -7.29 12.13
CA LYS A 113 -13.88 -6.74 13.30
C LYS A 113 -14.57 -7.80 14.15
#